data_AF-A0A932XHF8-F1
#
_entry.id   AF-A0A932XHF8-F1
#
_cell.length_a   1.000
_cell.length_b   1.000
_cell.length_c   1.000
_cell.angle_alpha   90.00
_cell.angle_beta   90.00
_cell.angle_gamma   90.00
#
_symmetry.space_group_name_H-M   'P 1'
#
loop_
_entity.id
_entity.type
_entity.pdbx_description
1 polymer ?
#
loop_
_entity_poly.entity_id
_entity_poly.type
_entity_poly.pdbx_seq_one_letter_code
_entity_poly.pdbx_strand_id
1 'polypeptide(L)'
;MATTTQTEGIDLRQLLSALRAVRKGNFSTRLPMDQTGIAGEIAEAFNDIVELNERTARELQRISVVVGRDGRIAQRASLGDVSGGWAGAVESVNVLINDLTQPLSEVTRVLGSVARGDLSQRMALEIDGRPLKGEFLRSGRIVNTMVDQLNAFASEVTRVAREVGTEGKLG
;
A
#
# COMPACT_ATOMS: atom_id res chain seq x y z
N MET A 1 -34.58 -57.09 3.48
CA MET A 1 -33.57 -56.27 2.76
C MET A 1 -33.29 -55.07 3.64
N ALA A 2 -32.13 -55.04 4.30
CA ALA A 2 -31.73 -53.91 5.13
C ALA A 2 -31.07 -52.88 4.20
N THR A 3 -31.74 -51.75 4.01
CA THR A 3 -31.18 -50.59 3.31
C THR A 3 -30.15 -49.99 4.25
N THR A 4 -28.88 -50.31 4.02
CA THR A 4 -27.76 -49.67 4.72
C THR A 4 -27.72 -48.22 4.25
N THR A 5 -28.26 -47.31 5.05
CA THR A 5 -28.03 -45.87 4.90
C THR A 5 -26.53 -45.67 5.04
N GLN A 6 -25.81 -45.55 3.92
CA GLN A 6 -24.44 -45.04 3.95
C GLN A 6 -24.53 -43.66 4.58
N THR A 7 -23.93 -43.50 5.74
CA THR A 7 -23.79 -42.19 6.38
C THR A 7 -22.96 -41.33 5.43
N GLU A 8 -23.62 -40.51 4.62
CA GLU A 8 -23.00 -39.48 3.77
C GLU A 8 -22.19 -38.54 4.67
N GLY A 9 -20.88 -38.75 4.71
CA GLY A 9 -19.97 -37.99 5.55
C GLY A 9 -18.70 -37.67 4.78
N ILE A 10 -18.10 -36.52 5.08
CA ILE A 10 -16.89 -36.06 4.39
C ILE A 10 -15.81 -37.14 4.49
N ASP A 11 -15.22 -37.49 3.34
CA ASP A 11 -13.98 -38.26 3.34
C ASP A 11 -12.87 -37.41 4.00
N LEU A 12 -12.54 -37.77 5.24
CA LEU A 12 -11.51 -37.09 6.03
C LEU A 12 -10.14 -37.09 5.34
N ARG A 13 -9.84 -38.06 4.47
CA ARG A 13 -8.61 -38.07 3.68
C ARG A 13 -8.64 -36.97 2.63
N GLN A 14 -9.79 -36.77 1.98
CA GLN A 14 -9.99 -35.70 1.01
C GLN A 14 -9.89 -34.33 1.70
N LEU A 15 -10.58 -34.14 2.84
CA LEU A 15 -10.49 -32.92 3.63
C LEU A 15 -9.04 -32.62 4.06
N LEU A 16 -8.32 -33.62 4.58
CA LEU A 16 -6.92 -33.46 4.97
C LEU A 16 -6.03 -33.09 3.76
N SER A 17 -6.28 -33.68 2.59
CA SER A 17 -5.57 -33.34 1.36
C SER A 17 -5.83 -31.89 0.95
N ALA A 18 -7.09 -31.47 0.97
CA ALA A 18 -7.50 -30.11 0.64
C ALA A 18 -6.90 -29.08 1.61
N LEU A 19 -6.96 -29.33 2.93
CA LEU A 19 -6.31 -28.50 3.95
C LEU A 19 -4.79 -28.39 3.72
N ARG A 20 -4.13 -29.49 3.36
CA ARG A 20 -2.69 -29.48 3.04
C ARG A 20 -2.39 -28.70 1.77
N ALA A 21 -3.29 -28.69 0.79
CA ALA A 21 -3.16 -27.88 -0.42
C ALA A 21 -3.29 -26.39 -0.11
N VAL A 22 -4.31 -25.98 0.65
CA VAL A 22 -4.50 -24.59 1.10
C VAL A 22 -3.31 -24.11 1.92
N ARG A 23 -2.81 -24.93 2.85
CA ARG A 23 -1.61 -24.62 3.65
C ARG A 23 -0.36 -24.36 2.78
N LYS A 24 -0.29 -24.98 1.59
CA LYS A 24 0.78 -24.76 0.61
C LYS A 24 0.51 -23.58 -0.34
N GLY A 25 -0.58 -22.84 -0.13
CA GLY A 25 -0.98 -21.72 -0.98
C GLY A 25 -1.75 -22.09 -2.24
N ASN A 26 -2.20 -23.35 -2.39
CA ASN A 26 -3.09 -23.72 -3.48
C ASN A 26 -4.54 -23.37 -3.10
N PHE A 27 -4.98 -22.18 -3.50
CA PHE A 27 -6.34 -21.70 -3.29
C PHE A 27 -7.32 -22.05 -4.42
N SER A 28 -6.94 -22.93 -5.35
CA SER A 28 -7.85 -23.46 -6.37
C SER A 28 -8.49 -24.80 -5.95
N THR A 29 -8.07 -25.37 -4.82
CA THR A 29 -8.67 -26.60 -4.28
C THR A 29 -10.11 -26.34 -3.83
N ARG A 30 -11.00 -27.30 -4.06
CA ARG A 30 -12.38 -27.26 -3.58
C ARG A 30 -12.80 -28.63 -3.06
N LEU A 31 -13.69 -28.64 -2.06
CA LEU A 31 -14.38 -29.84 -1.61
C LEU A 31 -15.67 -30.05 -2.40
N PRO A 32 -16.10 -31.30 -2.63
CA PRO A 32 -17.38 -31.61 -3.25
C PRO A 32 -18.56 -31.03 -2.46
N MET A 33 -19.58 -30.55 -3.17
CA MET A 33 -20.80 -29.93 -2.62
C MET A 33 -22.03 -30.86 -2.76
N ASP A 34 -21.80 -32.13 -3.04
CA ASP A 34 -22.83 -33.16 -3.20
C ASP A 34 -23.30 -33.77 -1.88
N GLN A 35 -22.60 -33.46 -0.78
CA GLN A 35 -22.93 -33.96 0.56
C GLN A 35 -23.98 -33.10 1.26
N THR A 36 -24.80 -33.74 2.08
CA THR A 36 -25.85 -33.08 2.86
C THR A 36 -25.51 -33.02 4.34
N GLY A 37 -26.25 -32.18 5.11
CA GLY A 37 -26.04 -31.99 6.55
C GLY A 37 -24.70 -31.34 6.90
N ILE A 38 -24.15 -31.68 8.07
CA ILE A 38 -22.90 -31.09 8.59
C ILE A 38 -21.72 -31.28 7.62
N ALA A 39 -21.70 -32.38 6.88
CA ALA A 39 -20.69 -32.66 5.88
C ALA A 39 -20.74 -31.64 4.72
N GLY A 40 -21.95 -31.30 4.24
CA GLY A 40 -22.14 -30.23 3.27
C GLY A 40 -21.73 -28.85 3.83
N GLU A 41 -22.15 -28.54 5.06
CA GLU A 41 -21.83 -27.25 5.72
C GLU A 41 -20.30 -27.05 5.92
N ILE A 42 -19.57 -28.12 6.27
CA ILE A 42 -18.10 -28.06 6.38
C ILE A 42 -17.47 -27.84 5.00
N ALA A 43 -17.99 -28.50 3.95
CA ALA A 43 -17.47 -28.33 2.60
C ALA A 43 -17.69 -26.89 2.08
N GLU A 44 -18.87 -26.33 2.34
CA GLU A 44 -19.21 -24.93 2.05
C GLU A 44 -18.28 -23.97 2.77
N ALA A 45 -18.19 -24.06 4.10
CA ALA A 45 -17.35 -23.18 4.90
C ALA A 45 -15.86 -23.28 4.51
N PHE A 46 -15.38 -24.49 4.18
CA PHE A 46 -14.03 -24.66 3.64
C PHE A 46 -13.86 -23.93 2.31
N ASN A 47 -14.77 -24.13 1.36
CA ASN A 47 -14.70 -23.51 0.04
C ASN A 47 -14.74 -21.98 0.13
N ASP A 48 -15.57 -21.42 1.00
CA ASP A 48 -15.65 -19.98 1.28
C ASP A 48 -14.33 -19.42 1.83
N ILE A 49 -13.71 -20.13 2.79
CA ILE A 49 -12.40 -19.76 3.33
C ILE A 49 -11.33 -19.80 2.23
N VAL A 50 -11.36 -20.82 1.37
CA VAL A 50 -10.41 -20.91 0.25
C VAL A 50 -10.60 -19.77 -0.74
N GLU A 51 -11.85 -19.44 -1.08
CA GLU A 51 -12.15 -18.33 -1.97
C GLU A 51 -11.69 -16.98 -1.39
N LEU A 52 -11.91 -16.75 -0.09
CA LEU A 52 -11.45 -15.54 0.57
C LEU A 52 -9.91 -15.43 0.56
N ASN A 53 -9.21 -16.53 0.81
CA ASN A 53 -7.75 -16.55 0.69
C ASN A 53 -7.29 -16.26 -0.75
N GLU A 54 -7.98 -16.83 -1.74
CA GLU A 54 -7.69 -16.60 -3.17
C GLU A 54 -7.87 -15.13 -3.56
N ARG A 55 -8.99 -14.52 -3.14
CA ARG A 55 -9.27 -13.08 -3.34
C ARG A 55 -8.21 -12.22 -2.65
N THR A 56 -7.82 -12.57 -1.42
CA THR A 56 -6.79 -11.84 -0.67
C THR A 56 -5.44 -11.88 -1.37
N ALA A 57 -4.99 -13.06 -1.80
CA ALA A 57 -3.73 -13.21 -2.50
C ALA A 57 -3.69 -12.39 -3.80
N ARG A 58 -4.76 -12.44 -4.59
CA ARG A 58 -4.90 -11.62 -5.80
C ARG A 58 -4.87 -10.13 -5.49
N GLU A 59 -5.57 -9.70 -4.45
CA GLU A 59 -5.66 -8.29 -4.10
C GLU A 59 -4.32 -7.72 -3.62
N LEU A 60 -3.57 -8.47 -2.82
CA LEU A 60 -2.21 -8.09 -2.42
C LEU A 60 -1.28 -8.00 -3.62
N GLN A 61 -1.37 -8.92 -4.58
CA GLN A 61 -0.60 -8.86 -5.82
C GLN A 61 -0.99 -7.62 -6.65
N ARG A 62 -2.29 -7.35 -6.80
CA ARG A 62 -2.80 -6.18 -7.52
C ARG A 62 -2.24 -4.90 -6.91
N ILE A 63 -2.35 -4.73 -5.60
CA ILE A 63 -1.88 -3.54 -4.90
C ILE A 63 -0.37 -3.38 -4.98
N SER A 64 0.39 -4.48 -4.88
CA SER A 64 1.84 -4.45 -5.07
C SER A 64 2.24 -3.89 -6.43
N VAL A 65 1.51 -4.24 -7.49
CA VAL A 65 1.77 -3.70 -8.84
C VAL A 65 1.28 -2.25 -8.93
N VAL A 66 0.01 -1.99 -8.61
CA VAL A 66 -0.63 -0.69 -8.84
C VAL A 66 0.01 0.43 -8.01
N VAL A 67 0.23 0.20 -6.70
CA VAL A 67 0.84 1.21 -5.82
C VAL A 67 2.35 1.15 -5.90
N GLY A 68 2.93 -0.05 -5.83
CA GLY A 68 4.37 -0.23 -5.72
C GLY A 68 5.14 -0.05 -7.04
N ARG A 69 4.63 -0.60 -8.15
CA ARG A 69 5.31 -0.53 -9.47
C ARG A 69 4.84 0.63 -10.31
N ASP A 70 3.52 0.83 -10.39
CA ASP A 70 2.94 1.86 -11.26
C ASP A 70 2.87 3.25 -10.59
N GLY A 71 3.15 3.33 -9.29
CA GLY A 71 3.12 4.58 -8.52
C GLY A 71 1.73 5.19 -8.36
N ARG A 72 0.65 4.41 -8.56
CA ARG A 72 -0.74 4.89 -8.39
C ARG A 72 -1.12 4.90 -6.91
N ILE A 73 -0.50 5.81 -6.16
CA ILE A 73 -0.54 5.90 -4.70
C ILE A 73 -1.91 6.25 -4.09
N ALA A 74 -2.91 6.61 -4.91
CA ALA A 74 -4.29 6.83 -4.46
C ALA A 74 -5.11 5.53 -4.37
N GLN A 75 -4.60 4.41 -4.91
CA GLN A 75 -5.31 3.13 -4.91
C GLN A 75 -5.20 2.43 -3.55
N ARG A 76 -6.28 1.77 -3.14
CA ARG A 76 -6.39 1.09 -1.85
C ARG A 76 -6.79 -0.36 -2.03
N ALA A 77 -6.38 -1.20 -1.09
CA ALA A 77 -6.77 -2.59 -1.00
C ALA A 77 -8.25 -2.70 -0.59
N SER A 78 -8.98 -3.63 -1.18
CA SER A 78 -10.36 -3.97 -0.82
C SER A 78 -10.65 -5.45 -1.07
N LEU A 79 -11.33 -6.09 -0.11
CA LEU A 79 -11.84 -7.46 -0.24
C LEU A 79 -13.37 -7.51 -0.34
N GLY A 80 -14.02 -6.37 -0.57
CA GLY A 80 -15.47 -6.25 -0.50
C GLY A 80 -15.98 -6.37 0.93
N ASP A 81 -17.11 -7.06 1.10
CA ASP A 81 -17.79 -7.22 2.38
C ASP A 81 -17.12 -8.29 3.24
N VAL A 82 -15.97 -7.95 3.83
CA VAL A 82 -15.29 -8.75 4.85
C VAL A 82 -15.40 -8.10 6.22
N SER A 83 -15.37 -8.90 7.28
CA SER A 83 -15.48 -8.43 8.67
C SER A 83 -14.38 -9.00 9.55
N GLY A 84 -14.30 -8.53 10.80
CA GLY A 84 -13.35 -9.02 11.80
C GLY A 84 -11.89 -8.84 11.37
N GLY A 85 -11.08 -9.87 11.56
CA GLY A 85 -9.64 -9.83 11.29
C GLY A 85 -9.28 -9.49 9.84
N TRP A 86 -10.12 -9.88 8.88
CA TRP A 86 -9.88 -9.58 7.46
C TRP A 86 -10.05 -8.10 7.14
N ALA A 87 -11.10 -7.46 7.67
CA ALA A 87 -11.28 -6.02 7.54
C ALA A 87 -10.12 -5.25 8.18
N GLY A 88 -9.69 -5.67 9.37
CA GLY A 88 -8.54 -5.08 10.05
C GLY A 88 -7.22 -5.24 9.28
N ALA A 89 -7.01 -6.38 8.62
CA ALA A 89 -5.83 -6.62 7.79
C ALA A 89 -5.80 -5.71 6.55
N VAL A 90 -6.94 -5.57 5.86
CA VAL A 90 -7.07 -4.64 4.71
C VAL A 90 -6.82 -3.21 5.16
N GLU A 91 -7.41 -2.80 6.28
CA GLU A 91 -7.20 -1.47 6.83
C GLU A 91 -5.73 -1.22 7.18
N SER A 92 -5.05 -2.19 7.79
CA SER A 92 -3.62 -2.08 8.12
C SER A 92 -2.75 -1.88 6.87
N VAL A 93 -3.07 -2.56 5.76
CA VAL A 93 -2.38 -2.35 4.48
C VAL A 93 -2.64 -0.94 3.94
N ASN A 94 -3.88 -0.45 4.03
CA ASN A 94 -4.26 0.88 3.57
C ASN A 94 -3.61 2.00 4.39
N VAL A 95 -3.52 1.83 5.71
CA VAL A 95 -2.78 2.72 6.60
C VAL A 95 -1.30 2.74 6.22
N LEU A 96 -0.67 1.58 6.01
CA LEU A 96 0.73 1.53 5.57
C LEU A 96 0.93 2.27 4.23
N ILE A 97 0.02 2.10 3.27
CA ILE A 97 0.08 2.84 2.00
C ILE A 97 0.01 4.35 2.26
N ASN A 98 -0.91 4.82 3.10
CA ASN A 98 -1.02 6.25 3.45
C ASN A 98 0.28 6.77 4.09
N ASP A 99 0.77 6.07 5.10
CA ASP A 99 1.95 6.47 5.88
C ASP A 99 3.23 6.55 5.03
N LEU A 100 3.32 5.74 3.96
CA LEU A 100 4.45 5.78 3.02
C LEU A 100 4.28 6.86 1.93
N THR A 101 3.04 7.11 1.50
CA THR A 101 2.77 7.95 0.31
C THR A 101 2.59 9.42 0.63
N GLN A 102 2.16 9.75 1.85
CA GLN A 102 1.96 11.13 2.27
C GLN A 102 3.28 11.93 2.34
N PRO A 103 4.37 11.45 2.98
CA PRO A 103 5.65 12.17 2.95
C PRO A 103 6.23 12.30 1.54
N LEU A 104 6.06 11.27 0.69
CA LEU A 104 6.51 11.30 -0.69
C LEU A 104 5.78 12.38 -1.52
N SER A 105 4.48 12.52 -1.29
CA SER A 105 3.66 13.56 -1.94
C SER A 105 4.11 14.95 -1.53
N GLU A 106 4.43 15.15 -0.24
CA GLU A 106 4.96 16.42 0.26
C GLU A 106 6.33 16.77 -0.34
N VAL A 107 7.23 15.79 -0.46
CA VAL A 107 8.51 16.00 -1.17
C VAL A 107 8.26 16.44 -2.62
N THR A 108 7.39 15.73 -3.33
CA THR A 108 7.05 16.05 -4.72
C THR A 108 6.45 17.45 -4.86
N ARG A 109 5.60 17.86 -3.92
CA ARG A 109 5.01 19.20 -3.88
C ARG A 109 6.09 20.29 -3.77
N VAL A 110 7.01 20.14 -2.82
CA VAL A 110 8.10 21.11 -2.59
C VAL A 110 9.03 21.16 -3.79
N LEU A 111 9.44 20.01 -4.34
CA LEU A 111 10.27 19.96 -5.55
C LEU A 111 9.58 20.64 -6.74
N GLY A 112 8.28 20.43 -6.91
CA GLY A 112 7.49 21.10 -7.94
C GLY A 112 7.47 22.62 -7.77
N SER A 113 7.39 23.13 -6.54
CA SER A 113 7.47 24.57 -6.27
C SER A 113 8.85 25.14 -6.58
N VAL A 114 9.91 24.46 -6.16
CA VAL A 114 11.30 24.83 -6.48
C VAL A 114 11.52 24.88 -8.00
N ALA A 115 11.00 23.90 -8.75
CA ALA A 115 11.11 23.86 -10.21
C ALA A 115 10.39 25.04 -10.90
N ARG A 116 9.38 25.64 -10.25
CA ARG A 116 8.70 26.86 -10.71
C ARG A 116 9.35 28.15 -10.19
N GLY A 117 10.49 28.05 -9.49
CA GLY A 117 11.20 29.18 -8.90
C GLY A 117 10.65 29.66 -7.55
N ASP A 118 9.67 28.95 -6.98
CA ASP A 118 9.15 29.28 -5.65
C ASP A 118 9.96 28.56 -4.57
N LEU A 119 10.94 29.28 -4.01
CA LEU A 119 11.82 28.82 -2.94
C LEU A 119 11.27 29.14 -1.53
N SER A 120 10.05 29.65 -1.42
CA SER A 120 9.41 29.90 -0.13
C SER A 120 8.86 28.62 0.52
N GLN A 121 8.60 27.61 -0.32
CA GLN A 121 7.95 26.37 0.10
C GLN A 121 8.95 25.44 0.78
N ARG A 122 8.54 24.90 1.94
CA ARG A 122 9.32 23.93 2.71
C ARG A 122 8.52 22.67 2.99
N MET A 123 9.26 21.62 3.28
CA MET A 123 8.73 20.33 3.69
C MET A 123 8.36 20.40 5.19
N ALA A 124 7.12 20.02 5.50
CA ALA A 124 6.61 19.99 6.87
C ALA A 124 7.24 18.81 7.64
N LEU A 125 7.93 19.09 8.75
CA LEU A 125 8.56 18.05 9.57
C LEU A 125 7.57 17.36 10.53
N GLU A 126 6.31 17.78 10.49
CA GLU A 126 5.18 17.22 11.21
C GLU A 126 4.00 17.13 10.23
N ILE A 127 3.32 15.99 10.20
CA ILE A 127 2.18 15.74 9.34
C ILE A 127 1.06 15.14 10.20
N ASP A 128 -0.14 15.70 10.10
CA ASP A 128 -1.32 15.28 10.88
C ASP A 128 -1.06 15.17 12.40
N GLY A 129 -0.32 16.14 12.95
CA GLY A 129 0.03 16.20 14.37
C GLY A 129 1.08 15.18 14.79
N ARG A 130 1.73 14.50 13.84
CA ARG A 130 2.77 13.50 14.09
C ARG A 130 4.11 13.97 13.52
N PRO A 131 5.16 14.06 14.36
CA PRO A 131 6.48 14.40 13.84
C PRO A 131 6.96 13.29 12.93
N LEU A 132 7.55 13.66 11.79
CA LEU A 132 8.23 12.71 10.93
C LEU A 132 9.40 12.09 11.69
N LYS A 133 9.67 10.80 11.40
CA LYS A 133 10.72 10.02 12.05
C LYS A 133 11.53 9.26 11.00
N GLY A 134 12.69 8.75 11.43
CA GLY A 134 13.56 7.91 10.61
C GLY A 134 13.89 8.54 9.26
N GLU A 135 13.74 7.75 8.19
CA GLU A 135 14.10 8.15 6.83
C GLU A 135 13.21 9.27 6.26
N PHE A 136 11.96 9.40 6.70
CA PHE A 136 11.10 10.51 6.29
C PHE A 136 11.58 11.85 6.86
N LEU A 137 11.98 11.87 8.13
CA LEU A 137 12.57 13.07 8.74
C LEU A 137 13.90 13.45 8.09
N ARG A 138 14.75 12.45 7.81
CA ARG A 138 16.02 12.64 7.12
C ARG A 138 15.79 13.28 5.74
N SER A 139 14.91 12.69 4.94
CA SER A 139 14.56 13.19 3.60
C SER A 139 14.03 14.61 3.66
N GLY A 140 13.15 14.89 4.62
CA GLY A 140 12.62 16.23 4.87
C GLY A 140 13.68 17.30 5.12
N ARG A 141 14.64 16.99 5.99
CA ARG A 141 15.75 17.90 6.30
C ARG A 141 16.66 18.12 5.10
N ILE A 142 16.92 17.07 4.31
CA ILE A 142 17.70 17.18 3.07
C ILE A 142 17.02 18.12 2.09
N VAL A 143 15.71 17.95 1.85
CA VAL A 143 14.93 18.82 0.95
C VAL A 143 14.96 20.27 1.45
N ASN A 144 14.72 20.51 2.74
CA ASN A 144 14.76 21.86 3.29
C ASN A 144 16.15 22.49 3.16
N THR A 145 17.22 21.73 3.43
CA THR A 145 18.60 22.23 3.26
C THR A 145 18.89 22.61 1.81
N MET A 146 18.43 21.80 0.85
CA MET A 146 18.56 22.11 -0.58
C MET A 146 17.80 23.39 -0.96
N VAL A 147 16.57 23.58 -0.46
CA VAL A 147 15.80 24.83 -0.67
C VAL A 147 16.58 26.04 -0.15
N ASP A 148 17.18 25.92 1.03
CA ASP A 148 17.94 27.01 1.67
C ASP A 148 19.17 27.40 0.85
N GLN A 149 19.91 26.41 0.35
CA GLN A 149 21.07 26.63 -0.51
C GLN A 149 20.69 27.30 -1.83
N LEU A 150 19.60 26.86 -2.46
CA LEU A 150 19.10 27.50 -3.69
C LEU A 150 18.67 28.94 -3.46
N ASN A 151 18.03 29.22 -2.32
CA ASN A 151 17.56 30.56 -2.00
C ASN A 151 18.72 31.53 -1.71
N ALA A 152 19.76 31.06 -1.01
CA ALA A 152 20.99 31.80 -0.80
C ALA A 152 21.69 32.10 -2.14
N PHE A 153 21.78 31.10 -3.03
CA PHE A 153 22.37 31.27 -4.36
C PHE A 153 21.60 32.27 -5.22
N ALA A 154 20.27 32.18 -5.26
CA ALA A 154 19.43 33.12 -6.02
C ALA A 154 19.57 34.57 -5.52
N SER A 155 19.67 34.75 -4.20
CA SER A 155 19.93 36.05 -3.57
C SER A 155 21.29 36.60 -3.98
N GLU A 156 22.31 35.76 -4.00
CA GLU A 156 23.67 36.14 -4.37
C GLU A 156 23.78 36.52 -5.85
N VAL A 157 23.15 35.74 -6.75
CA VAL A 157 23.08 36.08 -8.19
C VAL A 157 22.38 37.42 -8.39
N THR A 158 21.30 37.68 -7.66
CA THR A 158 20.57 38.96 -7.74
C THR A 158 21.44 40.12 -7.25
N ARG A 159 22.24 39.92 -6.20
CA ARG A 159 23.19 40.90 -5.68
C ARG A 159 24.29 41.20 -6.71
N VAL A 160 24.94 40.17 -7.24
CA VAL A 160 26.00 40.30 -8.26
C VAL A 160 25.47 40.96 -9.53
N ALA A 161 24.28 40.57 -10.00
CA ALA A 161 23.66 41.19 -11.17
C ALA A 161 23.38 42.69 -10.96
N ARG A 162 22.99 43.10 -9.76
CA ARG A 162 22.83 44.53 -9.42
C ARG A 162 24.16 45.24 -9.40
N GLU A 163 25.17 44.69 -8.72
CA GLU A 163 26.51 45.31 -8.61
C GLU A 163 27.14 45.48 -9.99
N VAL A 164 27.16 44.43 -10.81
CA VAL A 164 27.65 44.49 -12.20
C VAL A 164 26.81 45.44 -13.06
N GLY A 165 25.49 45.47 -12.86
CA GLY A 165 24.59 46.40 -13.55
C GLY A 165 24.77 47.87 -13.13
N THR A 166 25.19 48.13 -11.89
CA THR A 166 25.52 49.47 -11.39
C THR A 166 26.94 49.89 -11.75
N GLU A 167 27.86 48.95 -11.97
CA GLU A 167 29.29 49.21 -12.24
C GLU A 167 29.71 49.07 -13.71
N GLY A 168 28.93 48.44 -14.60
CA GLY A 168 29.21 48.38 -16.05
C GLY A 168 28.54 49.54 -16.81
N LYS A 169 29.21 50.44 -17.53
CA LYS A 169 30.43 50.31 -18.35
C LYS A 169 30.47 48.98 -19.10
N LEU A 170 29.70 48.95 -20.19
CA LEU A 170 29.95 48.06 -21.31
C LEU A 170 31.13 48.62 -22.11
N GLY A 171 32.27 47.94 -21.99
CA GLY A 171 33.40 47.91 -22.90
C GLY A 171 33.85 46.47 -23.01
#